data_AF-A0A946PZM4-F1
#
_entry.id   AF-A0A946PZM4-F1
#
_cell.length_a   1.000
_cell.length_b   1.000
_cell.length_c   1.000
_cell.angle_alpha   90.00
_cell.angle_beta   90.00
_cell.angle_gamma   90.00
#
_symmetry.space_group_name_H-M   'P 1'
#
loop_
_entity.id
_entity.type
_entity.pdbx_description
1 polymer ?
#
loop_
_entity_poly.entity_id
_entity_poly.type
_entity_poly.pdbx_seq_one_letter_code
_entity_poly.pdbx_strand_id
1 'polypeptide(L)'
;MSVRSAQQLEKLFNVKPVIVLKEMQKALDSASRATIFRLLVKVSYCRSYNRNGMYYTKHDQTRYDKHGLFSYKGIHFSRDGNLAATVARLIREASLGHTQRELQELLQVRVQTCLLTMVHNKQLARCKLSGQFIYLHPDSEIRMEQLTKRRELFEQRRFELKEVTDAVVIQVLLILIRYPSSRTGDVARRLKGHSPPITIQHVRVVFDRYNLDDVGEKGGPSRR
;
A
#
# COMPACT_ATOMS: atom_id res chain seq x y z
N MET A 1 34.31 -30.30 -20.01
CA MET A 1 32.91 -29.93 -19.74
C MET A 1 32.87 -29.24 -18.39
N SER A 2 32.51 -27.95 -18.33
CA SER A 2 32.35 -27.25 -17.05
C SER A 2 31.24 -27.93 -16.25
N VAL A 3 31.52 -28.30 -15.00
CA VAL A 3 30.54 -28.96 -14.15
C VAL A 3 29.46 -27.94 -13.78
N ARG A 4 28.27 -28.08 -14.35
CA ARG A 4 27.10 -27.24 -14.03
C ARG A 4 26.77 -27.37 -12.54
N SER A 5 26.95 -26.31 -11.77
CA SER A 5 26.85 -26.34 -10.31
C SER A 5 25.94 -25.24 -9.75
N ALA A 6 25.41 -25.48 -8.56
CA ALA A 6 24.65 -24.47 -7.81
C ALA A 6 25.52 -23.25 -7.46
N GLN A 7 26.82 -23.45 -7.25
CA GLN A 7 27.78 -22.38 -6.97
C GLN A 7 27.89 -21.35 -8.11
N GLN A 8 27.70 -21.77 -9.37
CA GLN A 8 27.68 -20.82 -10.50
C GLN A 8 26.49 -19.86 -10.40
N LEU A 9 25.32 -20.35 -9.96
CA LEU A 9 24.14 -19.52 -9.73
C LEU A 9 24.33 -18.61 -8.51
N GLU A 10 24.92 -19.10 -7.43
CA GLU A 10 25.26 -18.27 -6.26
C GLU A 10 26.18 -17.12 -6.62
N LYS A 11 27.25 -17.39 -7.37
CA LYS A 11 28.15 -16.34 -7.88
C LYS A 11 27.39 -15.34 -8.73
N LEU A 12 26.49 -15.79 -9.59
CA LEU A 12 25.67 -14.91 -10.41
C LEU A 12 24.76 -14.01 -9.56
N PHE A 13 24.10 -14.54 -8.53
CA PHE A 13 23.27 -13.77 -7.59
C PHE A 13 24.08 -12.79 -6.73
N ASN A 14 25.34 -13.10 -6.43
CA ASN A 14 26.22 -12.18 -5.70
C ASN A 14 26.68 -11.01 -6.58
N VAL A 15 26.82 -11.22 -7.90
CA VAL A 15 27.17 -10.16 -8.86
C VAL A 15 25.96 -9.33 -9.26
N LYS A 16 24.79 -9.97 -9.43
CA LYS A 16 23.55 -9.31 -9.88
C LYS A 16 22.43 -9.48 -8.86
N PRO A 17 21.84 -8.37 -8.36
CA PRO A 17 20.77 -8.44 -7.37
C PRO A 17 19.47 -9.05 -7.90
N VAL A 18 19.24 -8.98 -9.21
CA VAL A 18 18.07 -9.51 -9.90
C VAL A 18 18.52 -10.08 -11.25
N ILE A 19 18.03 -11.29 -11.57
CA ILE A 19 18.45 -12.08 -12.73
C ILE A 19 17.22 -12.57 -13.49
N VAL A 20 17.34 -12.75 -14.80
CA VAL A 20 16.32 -13.41 -15.65
C VAL A 20 16.75 -14.80 -16.10
N LEU A 21 15.78 -15.64 -16.50
CA LEU A 21 16.04 -17.01 -16.92
C LEU A 21 17.10 -17.15 -18.02
N LYS A 22 17.12 -16.24 -18.99
CA LYS A 22 18.10 -16.22 -20.09
C LYS A 22 19.54 -16.02 -19.59
N GLU A 23 19.74 -15.25 -18.53
CA GLU A 23 21.07 -15.04 -17.95
C GLU A 23 21.55 -16.28 -17.20
N MET A 24 20.65 -16.97 -16.49
CA MET A 24 20.96 -18.25 -15.86
C MET A 24 21.30 -19.34 -16.90
N GLN A 25 20.60 -19.36 -18.04
CA GLN A 25 20.92 -20.24 -19.15
C GLN A 25 22.34 -20.00 -19.67
N LYS A 26 22.71 -18.73 -19.91
CA LYS A 26 24.06 -18.37 -20.36
C LYS A 26 25.14 -18.74 -19.35
N ALA A 27 24.88 -18.53 -18.05
CA ALA A 27 25.84 -18.86 -16.99
C ALA A 27 26.04 -20.38 -16.77
N LEU A 28 25.12 -21.21 -17.25
CA LEU A 28 25.13 -22.67 -17.07
C LEU A 28 25.32 -23.43 -18.39
N ASP A 29 26.03 -22.84 -19.36
CA ASP A 29 26.32 -23.43 -20.66
C ASP A 29 25.05 -23.91 -21.39
N SER A 30 24.10 -22.98 -21.56
CA SER A 30 22.81 -23.19 -22.23
C SER A 30 21.98 -24.32 -21.63
N ALA A 31 22.02 -24.46 -20.29
CA ALA A 31 21.26 -25.48 -19.58
C ALA A 31 19.75 -25.40 -19.87
N SER A 32 19.11 -26.58 -19.91
CA SER A 32 17.66 -26.68 -20.01
C SER A 32 16.97 -26.03 -18.80
N ARG A 33 15.72 -25.56 -18.99
CA ARG A 33 14.93 -24.95 -17.89
C ARG A 33 14.83 -25.88 -16.68
N ALA A 34 14.60 -27.18 -16.91
CA ALA A 34 14.54 -28.17 -15.85
C ALA A 34 15.83 -28.25 -15.03
N THR A 35 16.99 -28.22 -15.69
CA THR A 35 18.29 -28.21 -15.02
C THR A 35 18.48 -26.96 -14.16
N ILE A 36 18.10 -25.79 -14.68
CA ILE A 36 18.19 -24.52 -13.96
C ILE A 36 17.32 -24.55 -12.71
N PHE A 37 16.04 -24.94 -12.83
CA PHE A 37 15.15 -25.00 -11.67
C PHE A 37 15.62 -26.01 -10.63
N ARG A 38 16.14 -27.17 -11.05
CA ARG A 38 16.74 -28.16 -10.14
C ARG A 38 17.93 -27.59 -9.36
N LEU A 39 18.78 -26.78 -10.00
CA LEU A 39 19.91 -26.12 -9.33
C LEU A 39 19.45 -24.95 -8.46
N LEU A 40 18.49 -24.15 -8.93
CA LEU A 40 17.93 -23.00 -8.20
C LEU A 40 17.35 -23.39 -6.83
N VAL A 41 16.67 -24.54 -6.74
CA VAL A 41 16.14 -25.04 -5.46
C VAL A 41 17.22 -25.16 -4.39
N LYS A 42 18.48 -25.46 -4.78
CA LYS A 42 19.61 -25.57 -3.84
C LYS A 42 20.13 -24.22 -3.35
N VAL A 43 19.85 -23.13 -4.06
CA VAL A 43 20.42 -21.79 -3.84
C VAL A 43 19.47 -20.89 -3.03
N SER A 44 18.28 -21.39 -2.65
CA SER A 44 17.22 -20.63 -1.98
C SER A 44 16.91 -19.32 -2.70
N TYR A 45 15.98 -19.37 -3.67
CA TYR A 45 15.66 -18.24 -4.53
C TYR A 45 14.24 -17.73 -4.32
N CYS A 46 13.98 -16.51 -4.77
CA CYS A 46 12.65 -15.91 -4.85
C CYS A 46 12.37 -15.40 -6.25
N ARG A 47 11.09 -15.45 -6.63
CA ARG A 47 10.59 -14.87 -7.88
C ARG A 47 9.88 -13.57 -7.60
N SER A 48 9.85 -12.69 -8.59
CA SER A 48 9.03 -11.50 -8.51
C SER A 48 7.54 -11.88 -8.44
N TYR A 49 6.78 -11.23 -7.55
CA TYR A 49 5.33 -11.41 -7.56
C TYR A 49 4.66 -10.53 -8.64
N ASN A 50 5.38 -9.55 -9.16
CA ASN A 50 4.98 -8.76 -10.31
C ASN A 50 5.69 -9.24 -11.59
N ARG A 51 5.36 -8.63 -12.75
CA ARG A 51 5.98 -8.92 -14.05
C ARG A 51 5.96 -10.42 -14.40
N ASN A 52 4.84 -11.10 -14.12
CA ASN A 52 4.62 -12.51 -14.41
C ASN A 52 5.67 -13.48 -13.82
N GLY A 53 6.37 -13.09 -12.75
CA GLY A 53 7.39 -13.93 -12.11
C GLY A 53 8.62 -14.20 -12.97
N MET A 54 8.94 -13.30 -13.91
CA MET A 54 10.07 -13.45 -14.82
C MET A 54 11.44 -13.13 -14.20
N TYR A 55 11.45 -12.50 -13.03
CA TYR A 55 12.66 -12.07 -12.35
C TYR A 55 12.94 -12.91 -11.11
N TYR A 56 14.22 -13.16 -10.87
CA TYR A 56 14.70 -14.02 -9.80
C TYR A 56 15.72 -13.27 -8.95
N THR A 57 15.66 -13.45 -7.64
CA THR A 57 16.62 -12.95 -6.67
C THR A 57 17.00 -14.07 -5.71
N LYS A 58 18.16 -13.93 -5.05
CA LYS A 58 18.49 -14.76 -3.89
C LYS A 58 17.47 -14.50 -2.78
N HIS A 59 17.00 -15.56 -2.12
CA HIS A 59 16.18 -15.45 -0.93
C HIS A 59 17.10 -15.17 0.25
N ASP A 60 17.19 -13.90 0.61
CA ASP A 60 18.05 -13.41 1.67
C ASP A 60 17.21 -12.54 2.61
N GLN A 61 17.15 -12.95 3.89
CA GLN A 61 16.34 -12.28 4.89
C GLN A 61 16.77 -10.82 5.13
N THR A 62 18.04 -10.50 4.91
CA THR A 62 18.59 -9.15 5.12
C THR A 62 18.09 -8.12 4.11
N ARG A 63 17.52 -8.57 2.97
CA ARG A 63 17.06 -7.70 1.89
C ARG A 63 15.60 -7.29 2.01
N TYR A 64 14.84 -7.97 2.86
CA TYR A 64 13.43 -7.67 3.02
C TYR A 64 13.22 -6.56 4.05
N ASP A 65 12.23 -5.72 3.79
CA ASP A 65 11.77 -4.73 4.75
C ASP A 65 10.98 -5.37 5.91
N LYS A 66 10.47 -4.52 6.82
CA LYS A 66 9.63 -4.93 7.95
C LYS A 66 8.36 -5.70 7.55
N HIS A 67 7.93 -5.60 6.30
CA HIS A 67 6.77 -6.31 5.76
C HIS A 67 7.15 -7.57 5.00
N GLY A 68 8.44 -7.93 4.91
CA GLY A 68 8.92 -9.07 4.15
C GLY A 68 9.00 -8.81 2.64
N LEU A 69 9.01 -7.54 2.23
CA LEU A 69 9.01 -7.12 0.83
C LEU A 69 10.38 -6.59 0.42
N PHE A 70 10.75 -6.84 -0.84
CA PHE A 70 11.96 -6.30 -1.43
C PHE A 70 11.64 -5.72 -2.81
N SER A 71 12.06 -4.48 -3.05
CA SER A 71 11.82 -3.78 -4.32
C SER A 71 13.14 -3.39 -4.98
N TYR A 72 13.25 -3.66 -6.28
CA TYR A 72 14.41 -3.29 -7.09
C TYR A 72 13.98 -2.81 -8.46
N LYS A 73 14.18 -1.52 -8.76
CA LYS A 73 13.87 -0.90 -10.07
C LYS A 73 12.45 -1.21 -10.58
N GLY A 74 11.45 -1.18 -9.69
CA GLY A 74 10.04 -1.48 -10.03
C GLY A 74 9.72 -2.98 -10.20
N ILE A 75 10.63 -3.85 -9.78
CA ILE A 75 10.42 -5.30 -9.64
C ILE A 75 10.25 -5.58 -8.15
N HIS A 76 9.21 -6.34 -7.81
CA HIS A 76 8.87 -6.57 -6.42
C HIS A 76 8.89 -8.04 -6.07
N PHE A 77 9.47 -8.33 -4.92
CA PHE A 77 9.68 -9.65 -4.36
C PHE A 77 9.11 -9.69 -2.96
N SER A 78 8.75 -10.90 -2.53
CA SER A 78 8.28 -11.18 -1.19
C SER A 78 8.96 -12.44 -0.69
N ARG A 79 9.21 -12.51 0.62
CA ARG A 79 9.64 -13.74 1.28
C ARG A 79 8.68 -14.91 1.05
N ASP A 80 7.41 -14.61 0.77
CA ASP A 80 6.35 -15.60 0.53
C ASP A 80 6.30 -16.10 -0.94
N GLY A 81 7.14 -15.54 -1.81
CA GLY A 81 7.35 -15.99 -3.18
C GLY A 81 6.28 -15.61 -4.21
N ASN A 82 5.00 -15.48 -3.82
CA ASN A 82 3.92 -15.04 -4.73
C ASN A 82 2.96 -14.04 -4.07
N LEU A 83 2.19 -13.33 -4.92
CA LEU A 83 1.31 -12.24 -4.48
C LEU A 83 0.23 -12.74 -3.51
N ALA A 84 -0.42 -13.87 -3.80
CA ALA A 84 -1.51 -14.39 -2.98
C ALA A 84 -1.03 -14.81 -1.59
N ALA A 85 0.10 -15.51 -1.50
CA ALA A 85 0.72 -15.89 -0.24
C ALA A 85 1.15 -14.65 0.57
N THR A 86 1.69 -13.64 -0.11
CA THR A 86 2.09 -12.36 0.51
C THR A 86 0.88 -11.63 1.09
N VAL A 87 -0.19 -11.48 0.30
CA VAL A 87 -1.43 -10.83 0.75
C VAL A 87 -2.06 -11.58 1.92
N ALA A 88 -2.09 -12.93 1.86
CA ALA A 88 -2.60 -13.75 2.95
C ALA A 88 -1.83 -13.49 4.24
N ARG A 89 -0.50 -13.52 4.19
CA ARG A 89 0.34 -13.27 5.37
C ARG A 89 0.13 -11.86 5.90
N LEU A 90 0.19 -10.84 5.05
CA LEU A 90 0.02 -9.45 5.47
C LEU A 90 -1.31 -9.21 6.19
N ILE A 91 -2.41 -9.79 5.70
CA ILE A 91 -3.72 -9.66 6.34
C ILE A 91 -3.80 -10.46 7.65
N ARG A 92 -3.17 -11.63 7.71
CA ARG A 92 -3.17 -12.48 8.91
C ARG A 92 -2.33 -11.89 10.04
N GLU A 93 -1.20 -11.27 9.70
CA GLU A 93 -0.30 -10.61 10.67
C GLU A 93 -0.78 -9.19 11.04
N ALA A 94 -1.72 -8.60 10.29
CA ALA A 94 -2.23 -7.27 10.57
C ALA A 94 -3.14 -7.24 11.81
N SER A 95 -2.92 -6.28 12.69
CA SER A 95 -3.77 -6.07 13.87
C SER A 95 -5.12 -5.41 13.54
N LEU A 96 -5.25 -4.77 12.38
CA LEU A 96 -6.42 -3.98 11.97
C LEU A 96 -7.10 -4.52 10.70
N GLY A 97 -6.61 -5.64 10.18
CA GLY A 97 -6.82 -6.02 8.79
C GLY A 97 -6.26 -4.99 7.82
N HIS A 98 -6.64 -5.11 6.54
CA HIS A 98 -6.19 -4.19 5.51
C HIS A 98 -7.30 -3.82 4.54
N THR A 99 -7.28 -2.57 4.08
CA THR A 99 -8.04 -2.15 2.91
C THR A 99 -7.32 -2.50 1.61
N GLN A 100 -8.06 -2.56 0.50
CA GLN A 100 -7.46 -2.72 -0.83
C GLN A 100 -6.41 -1.64 -1.12
N ARG A 101 -6.68 -0.39 -0.72
CA ARG A 101 -5.79 0.75 -0.98
C ARG A 101 -4.48 0.61 -0.21
N GLU A 102 -4.54 0.29 1.08
CA GLU A 102 -3.35 0.06 1.91
C GLU A 102 -2.47 -1.08 1.33
N LEU A 103 -3.09 -2.18 0.90
CA LEU A 103 -2.35 -3.28 0.25
C LEU A 103 -1.73 -2.87 -1.08
N GLN A 104 -2.45 -2.09 -1.89
CA GLN A 104 -1.93 -1.60 -3.17
C GLN A 104 -0.77 -0.62 -2.99
N GLU A 105 -0.85 0.26 -1.99
CA GLU A 105 0.23 1.18 -1.61
C GLU A 105 1.47 0.41 -1.13
N LEU A 106 1.27 -0.63 -0.32
CA LEU A 106 2.35 -1.45 0.23
C LEU A 106 3.01 -2.34 -0.83
N LEU A 107 2.21 -3.05 -1.63
CA LEU A 107 2.69 -4.03 -2.61
C LEU A 107 3.05 -3.40 -3.97
N GLN A 108 2.66 -2.14 -4.19
CA GLN A 108 2.87 -1.38 -5.43
C GLN A 108 2.31 -2.07 -6.69
N VAL A 109 1.32 -2.95 -6.51
CA VAL A 109 0.65 -3.67 -7.59
C VAL A 109 -0.86 -3.70 -7.37
N ARG A 110 -1.60 -3.92 -8.46
CA ARG A 110 -3.04 -4.16 -8.41
C ARG A 110 -3.34 -5.49 -7.70
N VAL A 111 -4.16 -5.44 -6.65
CA VAL A 111 -4.50 -6.59 -5.80
C VAL A 111 -5.97 -7.01 -5.90
N GLN A 112 -6.79 -6.28 -6.66
CA GLN A 112 -8.25 -6.44 -6.72
C GLN A 112 -8.67 -7.86 -7.07
N THR A 113 -8.14 -8.38 -8.19
CA THR A 113 -8.45 -9.73 -8.67
C THR A 113 -7.98 -10.80 -7.69
N CYS A 114 -6.78 -10.63 -7.12
CA CYS A 114 -6.24 -11.56 -6.12
C CYS A 114 -7.14 -11.62 -4.88
N LEU A 115 -7.52 -10.46 -4.34
CA LEU A 115 -8.38 -10.37 -3.17
C LEU A 115 -9.77 -10.98 -3.41
N LEU A 116 -10.36 -10.73 -4.58
CA LEU A 116 -11.66 -11.29 -4.95
C LEU A 116 -11.61 -12.83 -4.99
N THR A 117 -10.59 -13.40 -5.64
CA THR A 117 -10.39 -14.86 -5.69
C THR A 117 -10.16 -15.45 -4.31
N MET A 118 -9.37 -14.79 -3.46
CA MET A 118 -9.10 -15.28 -2.10
C MET A 118 -10.33 -15.24 -1.19
N VAL A 119 -11.18 -14.22 -1.31
CA VAL A 119 -12.46 -14.15 -0.58
C VAL A 119 -13.42 -15.24 -1.06
N HIS A 120 -13.52 -15.45 -2.39
CA HIS A 120 -14.35 -16.52 -2.95
C HIS A 120 -13.91 -17.90 -2.45
N ASN A 121 -12.59 -18.12 -2.35
CA ASN A 121 -12.02 -19.38 -1.87
C ASN A 121 -11.98 -19.49 -0.33
N LYS A 122 -12.66 -18.60 0.39
CA LYS A 122 -12.72 -18.57 1.87
C LYS A 122 -11.35 -18.48 2.56
N GLN A 123 -10.32 -17.99 1.85
CA GLN A 123 -8.98 -17.79 2.40
C GLN A 123 -8.88 -16.49 3.21
N LEU A 124 -9.79 -15.54 2.96
CA LEU A 124 -9.89 -14.25 3.62
C LEU A 124 -11.37 -13.93 3.90
N ALA A 125 -11.61 -13.18 4.98
CA ALA A 125 -12.90 -12.57 5.22
C ALA A 125 -12.92 -11.12 4.69
N ARG A 126 -14.11 -10.62 4.37
CA ARG A 126 -14.31 -9.23 3.92
C ARG A 126 -15.48 -8.61 4.67
N CYS A 127 -15.28 -7.41 5.22
CA CYS A 127 -16.31 -6.62 5.88
C CYS A 127 -16.33 -5.20 5.30
N LYS A 128 -17.50 -4.55 5.25
CA LYS A 128 -17.63 -3.15 4.86
C LYS A 128 -17.73 -2.29 6.12
N LEU A 129 -16.82 -1.34 6.27
CA LEU A 129 -16.80 -0.38 7.38
C LEU A 129 -16.61 1.03 6.80
N SER A 130 -17.49 1.97 7.18
CA SER A 130 -17.42 3.38 6.76
C SER A 130 -17.24 3.57 5.24
N GLY A 131 -17.96 2.77 4.44
CA GLY A 131 -17.90 2.83 2.98
C GLY A 131 -16.71 2.10 2.32
N GLN A 132 -15.76 1.57 3.11
CA GLN A 132 -14.58 0.87 2.60
C GLN A 132 -14.63 -0.62 2.91
N PHE A 133 -14.08 -1.44 2.01
CA PHE A 133 -13.90 -2.87 2.26
C PHE A 133 -12.59 -3.11 3.00
N ILE A 134 -12.70 -3.82 4.12
CA ILE A 134 -11.57 -4.30 4.91
C ILE A 134 -11.51 -5.81 4.76
N TYR A 135 -10.32 -6.29 4.44
CA TYR A 135 -9.96 -7.69 4.35
C TYR A 135 -9.32 -8.14 5.66
N LEU A 136 -9.79 -9.26 6.16
CA LEU A 136 -9.59 -9.72 7.54
C LEU A 136 -9.21 -11.19 7.56
N HIS A 137 -8.76 -11.63 8.73
CA HIS A 137 -8.49 -13.04 8.99
C HIS A 137 -9.75 -13.91 8.73
N PRO A 138 -9.62 -15.12 8.16
CA PRO A 138 -10.77 -16.02 7.95
C PRO A 138 -11.38 -16.54 9.26
N ASP A 139 -10.56 -16.75 10.29
CA ASP A 139 -10.99 -17.11 11.65
C ASP A 139 -11.90 -16.04 12.27
N SER A 140 -12.96 -16.45 12.96
CA SER A 140 -13.94 -15.54 13.57
C SER A 140 -13.43 -14.73 14.75
N GLU A 141 -12.63 -15.34 15.62
CA GLU A 141 -12.18 -14.69 16.85
C GLU A 141 -11.18 -13.58 16.51
N ILE A 142 -10.17 -13.92 15.70
CA ILE A 142 -9.16 -12.97 15.23
C ILE A 142 -9.81 -11.85 14.40
N ARG A 143 -10.80 -12.20 13.56
CA ARG A 143 -11.53 -11.20 12.76
C ARG A 143 -12.27 -10.19 13.63
N MET A 144 -12.91 -10.64 14.71
CA MET A 144 -13.63 -9.74 15.62
C MET A 144 -12.65 -8.78 16.30
N GLU A 145 -11.50 -9.28 16.76
CA GLU A 145 -10.46 -8.44 17.36
C GLU A 145 -9.94 -7.37 16.37
N GLN A 146 -9.61 -7.79 15.14
CA GLN A 146 -9.17 -6.87 14.07
C GLN A 146 -10.22 -5.79 13.79
N LEU A 147 -11.50 -6.17 13.75
CA LEU A 147 -12.61 -5.23 13.51
C LEU A 147 -12.79 -4.24 14.65
N THR A 148 -12.71 -4.70 15.91
CA THR A 148 -12.84 -3.82 17.08
C THR A 148 -11.74 -2.77 17.09
N LYS A 149 -10.47 -3.18 16.96
CA LYS A 149 -9.33 -2.26 16.89
C LYS A 149 -9.44 -1.29 15.71
N ARG A 150 -9.95 -1.75 14.56
CA ARG A 150 -10.19 -0.89 13.40
C ARG A 150 -11.28 0.14 13.67
N ARG A 151 -12.38 -0.23 14.35
CA ARG A 151 -13.46 0.68 14.73
C ARG A 151 -12.97 1.74 15.71
N GLU A 152 -12.20 1.35 16.73
CA GLU A 152 -11.58 2.27 17.67
C GLU A 152 -10.71 3.30 16.95
N LEU A 153 -9.87 2.88 16.00
CA LEU A 153 -9.08 3.79 15.18
C LEU A 153 -9.94 4.75 14.36
N PHE A 154 -11.07 4.28 13.82
CA PHE A 154 -12.00 5.14 13.10
C PHE A 154 -12.68 6.16 14.01
N GLU A 155 -13.11 5.77 15.20
CA GLU A 155 -13.73 6.68 16.17
C GLU A 155 -12.71 7.68 16.72
N GLN A 156 -11.46 7.28 16.98
CA GLN A 156 -10.38 8.19 17.34
C GLN A 156 -10.15 9.24 16.25
N ARG A 157 -10.00 8.81 14.98
CA ARG A 157 -9.87 9.75 13.85
C ARG A 157 -11.09 10.64 13.70
N ARG A 158 -12.28 10.11 13.94
CA ARG A 158 -13.53 10.90 13.89
C ARG A 158 -13.58 11.93 15.01
N PHE A 159 -13.11 11.57 16.20
CA PHE A 159 -13.01 12.47 17.34
C PHE A 159 -12.01 13.59 17.07
N GLU A 160 -10.81 13.28 16.59
CA GLU A 160 -9.82 14.27 16.14
C GLU A 160 -10.40 15.24 15.09
N LEU A 161 -11.16 14.72 14.13
CA LEU A 161 -11.85 15.54 13.12
C LEU A 161 -13.01 16.37 13.69
N LYS A 162 -13.58 16.02 14.83
CA LYS A 162 -14.63 16.81 15.50
C LYS A 162 -14.03 17.90 16.38
N GLU A 163 -12.90 17.63 17.03
CA GLU A 163 -12.10 18.60 17.77
C GLU A 163 -11.31 19.56 16.85
N VAL A 164 -11.93 20.03 15.76
CA VAL A 164 -11.40 21.21 15.08
C VAL A 164 -11.52 22.38 16.05
N THR A 165 -10.39 22.73 16.66
CA THR A 165 -10.28 23.83 17.63
C THR A 165 -10.59 25.16 16.97
N ASP A 166 -11.03 26.13 17.76
CA ASP A 166 -11.30 27.49 17.29
C ASP A 166 -10.07 28.11 16.60
N ALA A 167 -8.86 27.77 17.04
CA ALA A 167 -7.64 28.19 16.37
C ALA A 167 -7.57 27.72 14.91
N VAL A 168 -7.94 26.46 14.63
CA VAL A 168 -7.98 25.93 13.25
C VAL A 168 -9.10 26.58 12.45
N VAL A 169 -10.27 26.80 13.06
CA VAL A 169 -11.39 27.53 12.43
C VAL A 169 -10.95 28.93 12.01
N ILE A 170 -10.35 29.69 12.94
CA ILE A 170 -9.88 31.06 12.69
C ILE A 170 -8.85 31.08 11.55
N GLN A 171 -7.90 30.15 11.54
CA GLN A 171 -6.90 30.09 10.46
C GLN A 171 -7.52 29.82 9.08
N VAL A 172 -8.50 28.91 9.01
CA VAL A 172 -9.24 28.64 7.77
C VAL A 172 -10.02 29.87 7.31
N LEU A 173 -10.75 30.53 8.22
CA LEU A 173 -11.52 31.74 7.90
C LEU A 173 -10.63 32.92 7.51
N LEU A 174 -9.47 33.10 8.16
CA LEU A 174 -8.50 34.14 7.78
C LEU A 174 -7.97 33.95 6.35
N ILE A 175 -7.75 32.70 5.92
CA ILE A 175 -7.36 32.43 4.53
C ILE A 175 -8.49 32.82 3.58
N LEU A 176 -9.75 32.53 3.94
CA LEU A 176 -10.91 32.90 3.12
C LEU A 176 -11.11 34.42 3.05
N ILE A 177 -10.86 35.15 4.13
CA ILE A 177 -10.89 36.63 4.10
C ILE A 177 -9.80 37.17 3.15
N ARG A 178 -8.60 36.60 3.20
CA ARG A 178 -7.48 37.01 2.32
C ARG A 178 -7.66 36.55 0.87
N TYR A 179 -8.35 35.44 0.64
CA TYR A 179 -8.55 34.82 -0.66
C TYR A 179 -9.99 34.26 -0.79
N PRO A 180 -11.00 35.11 -1.03
CA PRO A 180 -12.43 34.77 -0.93
C PRO A 180 -12.90 33.66 -1.86
N SER A 181 -12.26 33.48 -3.01
CA SER A 181 -12.62 32.45 -3.99
C SER A 181 -11.91 31.10 -3.77
N SER A 182 -11.22 30.92 -2.65
CA SER A 182 -10.45 29.69 -2.38
C SER A 182 -11.37 28.52 -2.05
N ARG A 183 -11.23 27.42 -2.78
CA ARG A 183 -11.94 26.16 -2.46
C ARG A 183 -11.18 25.38 -1.38
N THR A 184 -11.82 24.36 -0.81
CA THR A 184 -11.23 23.50 0.25
C THR A 184 -9.80 23.04 -0.05
N GLY A 185 -9.51 22.66 -1.30
CA GLY A 185 -8.18 22.25 -1.73
C GLY A 185 -7.14 23.38 -1.74
N ASP A 186 -7.53 24.61 -2.07
CA ASP A 186 -6.63 25.76 -2.12
C ASP A 186 -6.30 26.26 -0.72
N VAL A 187 -7.29 26.27 0.17
CA VAL A 187 -7.08 26.61 1.59
C VAL A 187 -6.15 25.59 2.25
N ALA A 188 -6.37 24.29 2.04
CA ALA A 188 -5.50 23.25 2.58
C ALA A 188 -4.06 23.34 2.03
N ARG A 189 -3.90 23.71 0.76
CA ARG A 189 -2.56 23.91 0.15
C ARG A 189 -1.84 25.08 0.80
N ARG A 190 -2.54 26.18 1.11
CA ARG A 190 -1.98 27.38 1.75
C ARG A 190 -1.68 27.19 3.23
N LEU A 191 -2.43 26.33 3.92
CA LEU A 191 -2.19 25.95 5.32
C LEU A 191 -1.17 24.80 5.48
N LYS A 192 -0.56 24.35 4.37
CA LYS A 192 0.46 23.30 4.42
C LYS A 192 1.70 23.82 5.17
N GLY A 193 2.05 23.15 6.27
CA GLY A 193 3.16 23.55 7.15
C GLY A 193 2.74 24.29 8.42
N HIS A 194 1.44 24.51 8.63
CA HIS A 194 0.91 25.02 9.90
C HIS A 194 1.15 24.03 11.07
N SER A 195 1.39 24.55 12.27
CA SER A 195 1.48 23.77 13.51
C SER A 195 0.40 24.24 14.50
N PRO A 196 -0.55 23.39 14.93
CA PRO A 196 -0.70 21.97 14.59
C PRO A 196 -1.10 21.74 13.10
N PRO A 197 -0.79 20.56 12.52
CA PRO A 197 -1.08 20.26 11.11
C PRO A 197 -2.57 20.35 10.77
N ILE A 198 -2.93 21.27 9.88
CA ILE A 198 -4.31 21.41 9.38
C ILE A 198 -4.45 20.57 8.11
N THR A 199 -5.25 19.51 8.19
CA THR A 199 -5.53 18.64 7.04
C THR A 199 -6.68 19.17 6.20
N ILE A 200 -6.79 18.72 4.95
CA ILE A 200 -7.95 19.04 4.10
C ILE A 200 -9.29 18.58 4.71
N GLN A 201 -9.29 17.57 5.58
CA GLN A 201 -10.49 17.13 6.27
C GLN A 201 -10.90 18.12 7.37
N HIS A 202 -9.95 18.70 8.11
CA HIS A 202 -10.24 19.80 9.04
C HIS A 202 -10.85 21.00 8.29
N VAL A 203 -10.27 21.37 7.14
CA VAL A 203 -10.81 22.45 6.30
C VAL A 203 -12.24 22.14 5.85
N ARG A 204 -12.51 20.90 5.39
CA ARG A 204 -13.87 20.48 5.01
C ARG A 204 -14.84 20.58 6.17
N VAL A 205 -14.48 20.11 7.36
CA VAL A 205 -15.33 20.22 8.56
C VAL A 205 -15.67 21.69 8.85
N VAL A 206 -14.73 22.63 8.66
CA VAL A 206 -15.01 24.06 8.81
C VAL A 206 -15.95 24.57 7.70
N PHE A 207 -15.69 24.21 6.45
CA PHE A 207 -16.56 24.59 5.32
C PHE A 207 -17.99 24.09 5.51
N ASP A 208 -18.17 22.82 5.91
CA ASP A 208 -19.45 22.21 6.20
C ASP A 208 -20.13 22.89 7.41
N ARG A 209 -19.38 23.19 8.48
CA ARG A 209 -19.90 23.82 9.71
C ARG A 209 -20.48 25.22 9.45
N TYR A 210 -19.89 25.97 8.54
CA TYR A 210 -20.28 27.36 8.23
C TYR A 210 -20.92 27.53 6.86
N ASN A 211 -21.26 26.44 6.15
CA ASN A 211 -21.82 26.44 4.79
C ASN A 211 -21.04 27.35 3.82
N LEU A 212 -19.72 27.20 3.79
CA LEU A 212 -18.82 28.09 3.04
C LEU A 212 -18.65 27.73 1.55
N ASP A 213 -19.34 26.68 1.09
CA ASP A 213 -19.23 26.20 -0.31
C ASP A 213 -19.80 27.21 -1.32
N ASP A 214 -20.73 28.08 -0.91
CA ASP A 214 -21.44 29.03 -1.78
C ASP A 214 -20.91 30.48 -1.72
N VAL A 215 -19.84 30.74 -0.96
CA VAL A 215 -19.37 32.11 -0.64
C VAL A 215 -18.79 32.85 -1.86
N GLY A 216 -18.69 32.18 -3.01
CA GLY A 216 -18.27 32.77 -4.30
C GLY A 216 -19.39 33.09 -5.30
N GLU A 217 -20.66 32.71 -5.04
CA GLU A 217 -21.75 32.91 -6.04
C GLU A 217 -22.58 34.18 -5.83
N LYS A 218 -22.48 34.85 -4.68
CA LYS A 218 -23.20 36.13 -4.44
C LYS A 218 -22.43 37.35 -4.92
N GLY A 219 -22.14 37.39 -6.23
CA GLY A 219 -21.94 38.64 -6.94
C GLY A 219 -23.31 39.28 -7.18
N GLY A 220 -23.76 40.14 -6.27
CA GLY A 220 -24.95 40.98 -6.50
C GLY A 220 -24.79 41.81 -7.78
N PRO A 221 -25.89 42.14 -8.49
CA PRO A 221 -25.81 42.78 -9.80
C PRO A 221 -25.12 44.13 -9.67
N SER A 222 -24.03 44.31 -10.41
CA SER A 222 -23.39 45.61 -10.62
C SER A 222 -24.40 46.52 -11.31
N ARG A 223 -25.04 47.41 -10.54
CA ARG A 223 -25.83 48.51 -11.09
C ARG A 223 -24.84 49.57 -11.61
N ARG A 224 -24.85 49.76 -12.93
CA ARG A 224 -24.46 51.00 -13.59
C ARG A 224 -25.45 52.10 -13.24
#